data_AF-A0A9X5XGM9-F1
#
_entry.id   AF-A0A9X5XGM9-F1
#
_cell.length_a   1.000
_cell.length_b   1.000
_cell.length_c   1.000
_cell.angle_alpha   90.00
_cell.angle_beta   90.00
_cell.angle_gamma   90.00
#
_symmetry.space_group_name_H-M   'P 1'
#
loop_
_entity.id
_entity.type
_entity.pdbx_description
1 polymer ?
#
loop_
_entity_poly.entity_id
_entity_poly.type
_entity_poly.pdbx_seq_one_letter_code
_entity_poly.pdbx_strand_id
1 'polypeptide(L)'
;CGIIALAMSTKVRMAENPATDLIHNGVPIGSGYVQNPVISQVAEAVFGKGSFLFIVLAAATALVLFLAANTAYNGFPLLGSILAQDRYLPRQLHTRGDRLAFSNGIVLLAGAATLLVVIYGADSTRLIQLYIVGVFVSFTLSQTGMVRHWNRHLRTERDPAKRSHMIRSRAINAFGAFFTGLVLVVVLVTKFTHGAWVALLGMVIFYATMSAIRKHYDRVAEEIAAPEGPSDDSVRPSRVHSVVLISKIHRPTLRALAYAKLMRSDTLEALSVNVDPAETKALREEWERRGIDVPL
;
A
#
# COMPACT_ATOMS: atom_id res chain seq x y z
N CYS A 1 -13.72 -27.18 -13.28
CA CYS A 1 -14.03 -28.61 -13.53
C CYS A 1 -13.34 -29.21 -14.76
N GLY A 2 -12.99 -28.47 -15.82
CA GLY A 2 -12.33 -29.05 -17.02
C GLY A 2 -10.91 -29.59 -16.80
N ILE A 3 -10.03 -28.83 -16.13
CA ILE A 3 -8.63 -29.24 -15.90
C ILE A 3 -8.53 -30.47 -14.98
N ILE A 4 -9.40 -30.58 -13.98
CA ILE A 4 -9.44 -31.75 -13.07
C ILE A 4 -9.88 -32.99 -13.85
N ALA A 5 -10.88 -32.86 -14.74
CA ALA A 5 -11.33 -33.97 -15.58
C ALA A 5 -10.22 -34.44 -16.55
N LEU A 6 -9.51 -33.50 -17.20
CA LEU A 6 -8.35 -33.84 -18.05
C LEU A 6 -7.20 -34.44 -17.22
N ALA A 7 -6.90 -33.90 -16.04
CA ALA A 7 -5.86 -34.42 -15.15
C ALA A 7 -6.14 -35.86 -14.71
N MET A 8 -7.41 -36.18 -14.43
CA MET A 8 -7.82 -37.55 -14.13
C MET A 8 -7.70 -38.47 -15.35
N SER A 9 -8.07 -38.02 -16.56
CA SER A 9 -7.95 -38.87 -17.76
C SER A 9 -6.49 -39.09 -18.20
N THR A 10 -5.63 -38.09 -17.97
CA THR A 10 -4.19 -38.14 -18.27
C THR A 10 -3.34 -38.72 -17.14
N LYS A 11 -3.96 -39.16 -16.03
CA LYS A 11 -3.31 -39.76 -14.85
C LYS A 11 -2.24 -38.87 -14.19
N VAL A 12 -2.43 -37.55 -14.22
CA VAL A 12 -1.55 -36.58 -13.57
C VAL A 12 -1.62 -36.76 -12.04
N ARG A 13 -0.45 -36.82 -11.39
CA ARG A 13 -0.33 -36.98 -9.92
C ARG A 13 0.30 -35.73 -9.32
N MET A 14 -0.47 -35.05 -8.45
CA MET A 14 0.02 -33.93 -7.63
C MET A 14 0.01 -34.33 -6.15
N ALA A 15 0.99 -33.89 -5.37
CA ALA A 15 1.14 -34.29 -3.97
C ALA A 15 1.59 -33.10 -3.12
N GLU A 16 1.14 -33.04 -1.87
CA GLU A 16 1.46 -31.93 -0.95
C GLU A 16 2.94 -31.97 -0.54
N ASN A 17 3.53 -33.17 -0.37
CA ASN A 17 4.98 -33.35 -0.19
C ASN A 17 5.59 -34.22 -1.31
N PRO A 18 6.01 -33.65 -2.44
CA PRO A 18 6.49 -34.41 -3.61
C PRO A 18 7.69 -35.32 -3.30
N ALA A 19 8.53 -34.93 -2.34
CA ALA A 19 9.72 -35.68 -1.96
C ALA A 19 9.41 -37.01 -1.24
N THR A 20 8.26 -37.12 -0.58
CA THR A 20 7.85 -38.28 0.23
C THR A 20 6.63 -39.00 -0.34
N ASP A 21 5.69 -38.24 -0.89
CA ASP A 21 4.35 -38.72 -1.25
C ASP A 21 4.29 -39.21 -2.70
N LEU A 22 5.22 -38.77 -3.55
CA LEU A 22 5.39 -39.35 -4.87
C LEU A 22 6.36 -40.52 -4.77
N ILE A 23 5.96 -41.65 -5.36
CA ILE A 23 6.74 -42.88 -5.35
C ILE A 23 7.07 -43.22 -6.80
N HIS A 24 8.36 -43.35 -7.11
CA HIS A 24 8.82 -43.89 -8.39
C HIS A 24 9.49 -45.24 -8.13
N ASN A 25 8.94 -46.32 -8.68
CA ASN A 25 9.43 -47.69 -8.51
C ASN A 25 9.60 -48.13 -7.04
N GLY A 26 8.67 -47.73 -6.16
CA GLY A 26 8.67 -48.12 -4.75
C GLY A 26 9.54 -47.26 -3.82
N VAL A 27 10.25 -46.26 -4.35
CA VAL A 27 11.10 -45.34 -3.56
C VAL A 27 10.57 -43.90 -3.68
N PRO A 28 10.58 -43.11 -2.60
CA PRO A 28 10.27 -41.70 -2.67
C PRO A 28 11.21 -40.96 -3.64
N ILE A 29 10.67 -40.04 -4.44
CA ILE A 29 11.45 -39.35 -5.50
C ILE A 29 12.54 -38.42 -4.92
N GLY A 30 12.51 -38.15 -3.62
CA GLY A 30 13.55 -37.42 -2.90
C GLY A 30 13.44 -35.89 -3.02
N SER A 31 14.26 -35.17 -2.27
CA SER A 31 14.19 -33.71 -2.12
C SER A 31 14.62 -32.91 -3.36
N GLY A 32 15.23 -33.55 -4.36
CA GLY A 32 15.66 -32.92 -5.61
C GLY A 32 14.55 -32.77 -6.67
N TYR A 33 13.37 -33.34 -6.44
CA TYR A 33 12.27 -33.30 -7.41
C TYR A 33 11.45 -32.01 -7.31
N VAL A 34 11.43 -31.22 -8.39
CA VAL A 34 10.58 -30.03 -8.52
C VAL A 34 9.31 -30.41 -9.26
N GLN A 35 8.17 -30.36 -8.57
CA GLN A 35 6.88 -30.71 -9.15
C GLN A 35 6.38 -29.61 -10.09
N ASN A 36 6.15 -29.97 -11.36
CA ASN A 36 5.59 -29.06 -12.36
C ASN A 36 4.09 -28.77 -12.10
N PRO A 37 3.58 -27.59 -12.49
CA PRO A 37 2.15 -27.29 -12.41
C PRO A 37 1.29 -28.32 -13.15
N VAL A 38 0.08 -28.58 -12.64
CA VAL A 38 -0.87 -29.55 -13.23
C VAL A 38 -1.13 -29.25 -14.71
N ILE A 39 -1.25 -27.97 -15.08
CA ILE A 39 -1.47 -27.55 -16.47
C ILE A 39 -0.30 -28.01 -17.36
N SER A 40 0.94 -27.88 -16.91
CA SER A 40 2.12 -28.31 -17.65
C SER A 40 2.19 -29.83 -17.79
N GLN A 41 1.81 -30.58 -16.75
CA GLN A 41 1.77 -32.05 -16.80
C GLN A 41 0.69 -32.57 -17.76
N VAL A 42 -0.51 -31.96 -17.73
CA VAL A 42 -1.59 -32.27 -18.69
C VAL A 42 -1.17 -31.92 -20.11
N ALA A 43 -0.53 -30.75 -20.30
CA ALA A 43 -0.03 -30.32 -21.60
C ALA A 43 1.01 -31.27 -22.17
N GLU A 44 1.95 -31.73 -21.34
CA GLU A 44 2.96 -32.72 -21.72
C GLU A 44 2.33 -34.06 -22.09
N ALA A 45 1.31 -34.52 -21.34
CA ALA A 45 0.61 -35.77 -21.62
C ALA A 45 -0.24 -35.71 -22.91
N VAL A 46 -0.81 -34.56 -23.24
CA VAL A 46 -1.69 -34.40 -24.42
C VAL A 46 -0.91 -34.05 -25.69
N PHE A 47 0.04 -33.10 -25.61
CA PHE A 47 0.74 -32.55 -26.76
C PHE A 47 2.19 -33.03 -26.90
N GLY A 48 2.72 -33.74 -25.90
CA GLY A 48 4.13 -34.14 -25.85
C GLY A 48 5.05 -33.05 -25.32
N LYS A 49 6.12 -33.46 -24.66
CA LYS A 49 7.13 -32.58 -24.06
C LYS A 49 7.83 -31.74 -25.15
N GLY A 50 7.87 -30.41 -24.97
CA GLY A 50 8.59 -29.51 -25.88
C GLY A 50 7.90 -29.27 -27.24
N SER A 51 6.67 -29.72 -27.44
CA SER A 51 5.91 -29.42 -28.65
C SER A 51 5.58 -27.92 -28.77
N PHE A 52 5.36 -27.45 -30.00
CA PHE A 52 4.93 -26.06 -30.24
C PHE A 52 3.67 -25.72 -29.43
N LEU A 53 2.68 -26.63 -29.39
CA LEU A 53 1.44 -26.44 -28.64
C LEU A 53 1.66 -26.39 -27.12
N PHE A 54 2.61 -27.18 -26.58
CA PHE A 54 3.01 -27.08 -25.19
C PHE A 54 3.57 -25.69 -24.86
N ILE A 55 4.45 -25.16 -25.71
CA ILE A 55 5.07 -23.84 -25.51
C ILE A 55 4.00 -22.74 -25.58
N VAL A 56 3.09 -22.80 -26.55
CA VAL A 56 1.97 -21.84 -26.67
C VAL A 56 1.10 -21.86 -25.41
N LEU A 57 0.74 -23.04 -24.91
CA LEU A 57 -0.09 -23.16 -23.70
C LEU A 57 0.65 -22.67 -22.44
N ALA A 58 1.94 -22.96 -22.31
CA ALA A 58 2.77 -22.46 -21.21
C ALA A 58 2.89 -20.93 -21.25
N ALA A 59 3.15 -20.36 -22.43
CA ALA A 59 3.22 -18.92 -22.63
C ALA A 59 1.88 -18.23 -22.34
N ALA A 60 0.76 -18.80 -22.80
CA ALA A 60 -0.58 -18.30 -22.50
C ALA A 60 -0.87 -18.33 -20.99
N THR A 61 -0.50 -19.42 -20.30
CA THR A 61 -0.66 -19.55 -18.85
C THR A 61 0.15 -18.49 -18.10
N ALA A 62 1.42 -18.29 -18.49
CA ALA A 62 2.27 -17.26 -17.92
C ALA A 62 1.69 -15.85 -18.15
N LEU A 63 1.16 -15.58 -19.34
CA LEU A 63 0.54 -14.30 -19.69
C LEU A 63 -0.72 -14.01 -18.87
N VAL A 64 -1.57 -15.01 -18.64
CA VAL A 64 -2.74 -14.87 -17.76
C VAL A 64 -2.34 -14.57 -16.32
N LEU A 65 -1.33 -15.25 -15.78
CA LEU A 65 -0.81 -14.98 -14.43
C LEU A 65 -0.22 -13.57 -14.32
N PHE A 66 0.52 -13.13 -15.34
CA PHE A 66 1.06 -11.77 -15.42
C PHE A 66 -0.06 -10.71 -15.47
N LEU A 67 -1.08 -10.94 -16.28
CA LEU A 67 -2.23 -10.04 -16.39
C LEU A 67 -3.00 -9.97 -15.06
N ALA A 68 -3.17 -11.10 -14.37
CA ALA A 68 -3.78 -11.13 -13.03
C ALA A 68 -2.99 -10.27 -12.04
N ALA A 69 -1.66 -10.36 -12.03
CA ALA A 69 -0.83 -9.50 -11.17
C ALA A 69 -1.01 -8.01 -11.50
N ASN A 70 -1.09 -7.64 -12.78
CA ASN A 70 -1.32 -6.26 -13.21
C ASN A 70 -2.64 -5.67 -12.67
N THR A 71 -3.70 -6.48 -12.52
CA THR A 71 -4.96 -5.99 -11.92
C THR A 71 -4.79 -5.53 -10.48
N ALA A 72 -3.97 -6.23 -9.68
CA ALA A 72 -3.70 -5.87 -8.30
C ALA A 72 -2.91 -4.55 -8.19
N TYR A 73 -1.91 -4.36 -9.07
CA TYR A 73 -1.12 -3.13 -9.14
C TYR A 73 -1.95 -1.90 -9.54
N ASN A 74 -2.99 -2.08 -10.34
CA ASN A 74 -3.91 -0.98 -10.68
C ASN A 74 -4.97 -0.74 -9.57
N GLY A 75 -5.43 -1.78 -8.89
CA GLY A 75 -6.47 -1.68 -7.86
C GLY A 75 -5.98 -1.17 -6.50
N PHE A 76 -4.78 -1.56 -6.07
CA PHE A 76 -4.26 -1.23 -4.74
C PHE A 76 -4.10 0.27 -4.48
N PRO A 77 -3.50 1.08 -5.39
CA PRO A 77 -3.32 2.52 -5.15
C PRO A 77 -4.64 3.26 -4.90
N LEU A 78 -5.73 2.84 -5.55
CA LEU A 78 -7.06 3.41 -5.32
C LEU A 78 -7.53 3.14 -3.90
N LEU A 79 -7.50 1.88 -3.46
CA LEU A 79 -7.91 1.50 -2.10
C LEU A 79 -7.02 2.14 -1.02
N GLY A 80 -5.70 2.16 -1.27
CA GLY A 80 -4.72 2.80 -0.39
C GLY A 80 -4.99 4.30 -0.25
N SER A 81 -5.37 4.98 -1.33
CA SER A 81 -5.70 6.41 -1.29
C SER A 81 -6.96 6.71 -0.46
N ILE A 82 -7.97 5.84 -0.51
CA ILE A 82 -9.19 5.97 0.30
C ILE A 82 -8.87 5.77 1.79
N LEU A 83 -8.08 4.75 2.14
CA LEU A 83 -7.66 4.54 3.53
C LEU A 83 -6.76 5.68 4.05
N ALA A 84 -5.92 6.25 3.19
CA ALA A 84 -5.10 7.41 3.54
C ALA A 84 -5.95 8.68 3.75
N GLN A 85 -7.04 8.87 3.00
CA GLN A 85 -8.06 9.91 3.24
C GLN A 85 -8.67 9.79 4.63
N ASP A 86 -8.98 8.56 5.04
CA ASP A 86 -9.52 8.26 6.36
C ASP A 86 -8.46 8.24 7.49
N ARG A 87 -7.21 8.67 7.21
CA ARG A 87 -6.08 8.72 8.16
C ARG A 87 -5.61 7.36 8.69
N TYR A 88 -5.93 6.25 8.02
CA TYR A 88 -5.46 4.90 8.37
C TYR A 88 -4.13 4.52 7.70
N LEU A 89 -3.68 5.28 6.71
CA LEU A 89 -2.39 5.10 6.02
C LEU A 89 -1.61 6.41 5.96
N PRO A 90 -0.29 6.36 5.71
CA PRO A 90 0.54 7.55 5.61
C PRO A 90 -0.01 8.55 4.58
N ARG A 91 0.01 9.85 4.92
CA ARG A 91 -0.53 10.91 4.06
C ARG A 91 0.12 10.96 2.66
N GLN A 92 1.30 10.37 2.46
CA GLN A 92 1.95 10.27 1.15
C GLN A 92 1.17 9.40 0.14
N LEU A 93 0.23 8.56 0.62
CA LEU A 93 -0.67 7.77 -0.23
C LEU A 93 -1.98 8.52 -0.56
N HIS A 94 -2.22 9.68 0.06
CA HIS A 94 -3.47 10.45 -0.06
C HIS A 94 -3.60 11.22 -1.38
N THR A 95 -2.49 11.58 -2.03
CA THR A 95 -2.46 12.60 -3.09
C THR A 95 -3.21 12.16 -4.35
N ARG A 96 -4.51 12.44 -4.38
CA ARG A 96 -5.38 12.20 -5.53
C ARG A 96 -4.96 13.13 -6.66
N GLY A 97 -4.22 12.63 -7.65
CA GLY A 97 -4.02 13.33 -8.92
C GLY A 97 -2.61 13.39 -9.47
N ASP A 98 -1.56 13.20 -8.66
CA ASP A 98 -0.20 13.15 -9.18
C ASP A 98 0.28 11.71 -9.35
N ARG A 99 1.00 11.47 -10.45
CA ARG A 99 1.74 10.24 -10.77
C ARG A 99 2.46 9.65 -9.55
N LEU A 100 2.82 10.50 -8.58
CA LEU A 100 3.44 10.21 -7.30
C LEU A 100 2.60 9.32 -6.36
N ALA A 101 1.28 9.51 -6.20
CA ALA A 101 0.50 8.66 -5.30
C ALA A 101 0.27 7.27 -5.89
N PHE A 102 0.07 7.19 -7.20
CA PHE A 102 0.02 5.93 -7.94
C PHE A 102 1.37 5.20 -7.86
N SER A 103 2.47 5.93 -8.00
CA SER A 103 3.83 5.38 -7.88
C SER A 103 4.13 4.90 -6.46
N ASN A 104 3.80 5.66 -5.41
CA ASN A 104 4.04 5.26 -4.02
C ASN A 104 3.23 4.01 -3.65
N GLY A 105 1.97 3.93 -4.10
CA GLY A 105 1.13 2.74 -3.92
C GLY A 105 1.72 1.50 -4.62
N ILE A 106 2.20 1.64 -5.86
CA ILE A 106 2.85 0.55 -6.60
C ILE A 106 4.14 0.12 -5.93
N VAL A 107 5.01 1.06 -5.53
CA VAL A 107 6.29 0.75 -4.88
C VAL A 107 6.06 0.05 -3.54
N LEU A 108 5.06 0.49 -2.76
CA LEU A 108 4.70 -0.15 -1.50
C LEU A 108 4.17 -1.58 -1.73
N LEU A 109 3.29 -1.77 -2.71
CA LEU A 109 2.79 -3.11 -3.05
C LEU A 109 3.92 -4.02 -3.57
N ALA A 110 4.80 -3.51 -4.43
CA ALA A 110 5.96 -4.24 -4.94
C ALA A 110 6.89 -4.65 -3.80
N GLY A 111 7.22 -3.72 -2.88
CA GLY A 111 8.03 -4.02 -1.71
C GLY A 111 7.40 -5.08 -0.80
N ALA A 112 6.09 -4.97 -0.53
CA ALA A 112 5.37 -5.97 0.26
C ALA A 112 5.31 -7.33 -0.43
N ALA A 113 5.09 -7.37 -1.76
CA ALA A 113 5.08 -8.59 -2.55
C ALA A 113 6.47 -9.25 -2.57
N THR A 114 7.54 -8.49 -2.79
CA THR A 114 8.93 -8.99 -2.72
C THR A 114 9.25 -9.53 -1.33
N LEU A 115 8.88 -8.81 -0.27
CA LEU A 115 9.08 -9.26 1.11
C LEU A 115 8.39 -10.60 1.36
N LEU A 116 7.12 -10.75 0.95
CA LEU A 116 6.39 -12.01 1.07
C LEU A 116 7.06 -13.14 0.26
N VAL A 117 7.46 -12.88 -0.99
CA VAL A 117 8.14 -13.89 -1.82
C VAL A 117 9.45 -14.36 -1.17
N VAL A 118 10.23 -13.45 -0.59
CA VAL A 118 11.49 -13.77 0.11
C VAL A 118 11.22 -14.57 1.38
N ILE A 119 10.26 -14.15 2.22
CA ILE A 119 9.92 -14.85 3.48
C ILE A 119 9.43 -16.27 3.22
N TYR A 120 8.59 -16.45 2.19
CA TYR A 120 8.01 -17.76 1.85
C TYR A 120 8.86 -18.58 0.87
N GLY A 121 10.03 -18.08 0.46
CA GLY A 121 10.92 -18.78 -0.47
C GLY A 121 10.28 -19.11 -1.82
N ALA A 122 9.37 -18.25 -2.30
CA ALA A 122 8.56 -18.47 -3.51
C ALA A 122 7.71 -19.77 -3.50
N ASP A 123 7.38 -20.32 -2.32
CA ASP A 123 6.50 -21.48 -2.20
C ASP A 123 5.04 -21.09 -2.48
N SER A 124 4.56 -21.44 -3.68
CA SER A 124 3.20 -21.14 -4.12
C SER A 124 2.13 -21.79 -3.24
N THR A 125 2.38 -22.96 -2.64
CA THR A 125 1.42 -23.65 -1.78
C THR A 125 1.14 -22.83 -0.52
N ARG A 126 2.18 -22.29 0.11
CA ARG A 126 2.05 -21.44 1.31
C ARG A 126 1.46 -20.07 0.97
N LEU A 127 1.91 -19.47 -0.14
CA LEU A 127 1.40 -18.17 -0.62
C LEU A 127 -0.10 -18.25 -0.98
N ILE A 128 -0.55 -19.34 -1.60
CA ILE A 128 -1.96 -19.57 -1.91
C ILE A 128 -2.80 -19.67 -0.63
N GLN A 129 -2.29 -20.33 0.42
CA GLN A 129 -3.02 -20.42 1.69
C GLN A 129 -3.19 -19.04 2.34
N LEU A 130 -2.14 -18.21 2.35
CA LEU A 130 -2.20 -16.82 2.81
C LEU A 130 -3.28 -16.03 2.05
N TYR A 131 -3.29 -16.15 0.72
CA TYR A 131 -4.27 -15.52 -0.16
C TYR A 131 -5.71 -15.97 0.13
N ILE A 132 -5.94 -17.29 0.25
CA ILE A 132 -7.26 -17.87 0.51
C ILE A 132 -7.86 -17.29 1.79
N VAL A 133 -7.08 -17.25 2.88
CA VAL A 133 -7.55 -16.68 4.15
C VAL A 133 -7.95 -15.22 3.95
N GLY A 134 -7.10 -14.40 3.32
CA GLY A 134 -7.40 -12.99 3.07
C GLY A 134 -8.68 -12.79 2.25
N VAL A 135 -8.83 -13.50 1.13
CA VAL A 135 -10.01 -13.38 0.26
C VAL A 135 -11.29 -13.83 0.94
N PHE A 136 -11.27 -14.96 1.65
CA PHE A 136 -12.47 -15.41 2.35
C PHE A 136 -12.83 -14.49 3.52
N VAL A 137 -11.85 -13.93 4.24
CA VAL A 137 -12.13 -12.91 5.26
C VAL A 137 -12.76 -11.67 4.62
N SER A 138 -12.21 -11.16 3.51
CA SER A 138 -12.77 -10.00 2.80
C SER A 138 -14.19 -10.28 2.29
N PHE A 139 -14.44 -11.47 1.73
CA PHE A 139 -15.77 -11.85 1.29
C PHE A 139 -16.75 -12.01 2.44
N THR A 140 -16.38 -12.71 3.51
CA THR A 140 -17.25 -12.84 4.69
C THR A 140 -17.58 -11.47 5.28
N LEU A 141 -16.60 -10.58 5.43
CA LEU A 141 -16.83 -9.21 5.91
C LEU A 141 -17.70 -8.39 4.97
N SER A 142 -17.46 -8.47 3.65
CA SER A 142 -18.24 -7.76 2.64
C SER A 142 -19.70 -8.24 2.61
N GLN A 143 -19.92 -9.56 2.54
CA GLN A 143 -21.27 -10.14 2.54
C GLN A 143 -22.02 -9.82 3.85
N THR A 144 -21.35 -9.95 5.01
CA THR A 144 -21.94 -9.57 6.30
C THR A 144 -22.25 -8.06 6.36
N GLY A 145 -21.36 -7.23 5.80
CA GLY A 145 -21.56 -5.79 5.68
C GLY A 145 -22.78 -5.44 4.82
N MET A 146 -22.95 -6.13 3.68
CA MET A 146 -24.13 -5.96 2.81
C MET A 146 -25.43 -6.38 3.50
N VAL A 147 -25.41 -7.47 4.30
CA VAL A 147 -26.57 -7.86 5.11
C VAL A 147 -26.93 -6.76 6.11
N ARG A 148 -25.95 -6.17 6.81
CA ARG A 148 -26.19 -5.03 7.72
C ARG A 148 -26.69 -3.80 6.97
N HIS A 149 -26.12 -3.50 5.80
CA HIS A 149 -26.52 -2.39 4.94
C HIS A 149 -27.99 -2.49 4.53
N TRP A 150 -28.43 -3.66 4.03
CA TRP A 150 -29.83 -3.89 3.67
C TRP A 150 -30.76 -3.88 4.89
N ASN A 151 -30.34 -4.45 6.02
CA ASN A 151 -31.11 -4.37 7.27
C ASN A 151 -31.35 -2.92 7.71
N ARG A 152 -30.38 -2.03 7.53
CA ARG A 152 -30.53 -0.61 7.85
C ARG A 152 -31.51 0.09 6.90
N HIS A 153 -31.40 -0.14 5.59
CA HIS A 153 -32.29 0.48 4.58
C HIS A 153 -33.74 -0.04 4.65
N LEU A 154 -33.92 -1.33 4.96
CA LEU A 154 -35.24 -1.93 5.13
C LEU A 154 -36.05 -1.33 6.29
N ARG A 155 -35.40 -0.67 7.27
CA ARG A 155 -36.10 0.00 8.38
C ARG A 155 -36.76 1.30 7.96
N THR A 156 -36.24 1.96 6.92
CA THR A 156 -36.70 3.29 6.48
C THR A 156 -37.51 3.23 5.18
N GLU A 157 -37.33 2.19 4.37
CA GLU A 157 -38.00 2.06 3.07
C GLU A 157 -39.47 1.63 3.22
N ARG A 158 -40.37 2.38 2.59
CA ARG A 158 -41.83 2.16 2.64
C ARG A 158 -42.40 1.65 1.31
N ASP A 159 -41.64 1.75 0.22
CA ASP A 159 -42.04 1.25 -1.10
C ASP A 159 -42.03 -0.31 -1.14
N PRO A 160 -43.18 -0.97 -1.38
CA PRO A 160 -43.29 -2.44 -1.40
C PRO A 160 -42.39 -3.12 -2.45
N ALA A 161 -42.25 -2.50 -3.63
CA ALA A 161 -41.49 -3.09 -4.73
C ALA A 161 -39.98 -3.07 -4.43
N LYS A 162 -39.48 -1.93 -3.93
CA LYS A 162 -38.09 -1.79 -3.50
C LYS A 162 -37.79 -2.68 -2.29
N ARG A 163 -38.73 -2.78 -1.35
CA ARG A 163 -38.58 -3.64 -0.17
C ARG A 163 -38.45 -5.11 -0.54
N SER A 164 -39.24 -5.61 -1.49
CA SER A 164 -39.13 -6.99 -1.98
C SER A 164 -37.75 -7.27 -2.60
N HIS A 165 -37.25 -6.36 -3.44
CA HIS A 165 -35.90 -6.45 -4.00
C HIS A 165 -34.82 -6.47 -2.90
N MET A 166 -34.92 -5.58 -1.91
CA MET A 166 -33.98 -5.52 -0.79
C MET A 166 -34.00 -6.80 0.06
N ILE A 167 -35.16 -7.42 0.29
CA ILE A 167 -35.29 -8.70 1.00
C ILE A 167 -34.60 -9.82 0.22
N ARG A 168 -34.82 -9.89 -1.10
CA ARG A 168 -34.15 -10.89 -1.95
C ARG A 168 -32.63 -10.69 -1.95
N SER A 169 -32.16 -9.46 -2.10
CA SER A 169 -30.73 -9.12 -2.07
C SER A 169 -30.12 -9.47 -0.71
N ARG A 170 -30.80 -9.16 0.40
CA ARG A 170 -30.38 -9.58 1.75
C ARG A 170 -30.27 -11.10 1.86
N ALA A 171 -31.24 -11.86 1.35
CA ALA A 171 -31.21 -13.33 1.42
C ALA A 171 -30.02 -13.91 0.65
N ILE A 172 -29.73 -13.38 -0.55
CA ILE A 172 -28.56 -13.79 -1.35
C ILE A 172 -27.26 -13.47 -0.61
N ASN A 173 -27.12 -12.25 -0.08
CA ASN A 173 -25.92 -11.85 0.67
C ASN A 173 -25.77 -12.65 1.98
N ALA A 174 -26.86 -12.98 2.66
CA ALA A 174 -26.84 -13.80 3.88
C ALA A 174 -26.42 -15.24 3.58
N PHE A 175 -26.92 -15.82 2.49
CA PHE A 175 -26.48 -17.11 1.99
C PHE A 175 -24.99 -17.08 1.64
N GLY A 176 -24.54 -16.05 0.92
CA GLY A 176 -23.12 -15.83 0.63
C GLY A 176 -22.26 -15.70 1.89
N ALA A 177 -22.71 -14.94 2.88
CA ALA A 177 -22.03 -14.77 4.18
C ALA A 177 -21.90 -16.12 4.92
N PHE A 178 -22.94 -16.95 4.89
CA PHE A 178 -22.91 -18.28 5.50
C PHE A 178 -21.88 -19.19 4.82
N PHE A 179 -21.92 -19.32 3.48
CA PHE A 179 -20.98 -20.20 2.77
C PHE A 179 -19.54 -19.71 2.86
N THR A 180 -19.30 -18.41 2.67
CA THR A 180 -17.94 -17.85 2.80
C THR A 180 -17.42 -17.97 4.23
N GLY A 181 -18.26 -17.74 5.23
CA GLY A 181 -17.91 -17.93 6.64
C GLY A 181 -17.63 -19.39 6.97
N LEU A 182 -18.43 -20.33 6.45
CA LEU A 182 -18.20 -21.76 6.62
C LEU A 182 -16.86 -22.18 6.02
N VAL A 183 -16.57 -21.77 4.78
CA VAL A 183 -15.28 -22.06 4.13
C VAL A 183 -14.13 -21.43 4.92
N LEU A 184 -14.27 -20.20 5.40
CA LEU A 184 -13.27 -19.56 6.25
C LEU A 184 -12.99 -20.39 7.51
N VAL A 185 -14.03 -20.85 8.22
CA VAL A 185 -13.87 -21.70 9.41
C VAL A 185 -13.17 -23.01 9.06
N VAL A 186 -13.58 -23.67 7.97
CA VAL A 186 -12.94 -24.92 7.53
C VAL A 186 -11.47 -24.70 7.21
N VAL A 187 -11.12 -23.66 6.46
CA VAL A 187 -9.72 -23.32 6.12
C VAL A 187 -8.93 -23.01 7.39
N LEU A 188 -9.49 -22.22 8.31
CA LEU A 188 -8.83 -21.87 9.56
C LEU A 188 -8.55 -23.09 10.43
N VAL A 189 -9.47 -24.04 10.54
CA VAL A 189 -9.27 -25.25 11.35
C VAL A 189 -8.32 -26.24 10.66
N THR A 190 -8.51 -26.51 9.36
CA THR A 190 -7.78 -27.57 8.65
C THR A 190 -6.37 -27.16 8.25
N LYS A 191 -6.14 -25.88 7.92
CA LYS A 191 -4.85 -25.37 7.44
C LYS A 191 -4.17 -24.44 8.45
N PHE A 192 -4.62 -24.45 9.72
CA PHE A 192 -3.95 -23.72 10.80
C PHE A 192 -2.46 -24.04 10.85
N THR A 193 -2.12 -25.34 10.87
CA THR A 193 -0.75 -25.85 10.96
C THR A 193 0.08 -25.63 9.69
N HIS A 194 -0.58 -25.36 8.55
CA HIS A 194 0.09 -25.22 7.26
C HIS A 194 0.45 -23.76 6.92
N GLY A 195 0.10 -22.81 7.81
CA GLY A 195 0.51 -21.40 7.69
C GLY A 195 -0.63 -20.40 7.70
N ALA A 196 -1.89 -20.84 7.85
CA ALA A 196 -3.04 -19.92 7.93
C ALA A 196 -2.95 -18.95 9.13
N TRP A 197 -2.28 -19.35 10.21
CA TRP A 197 -2.05 -18.47 11.37
C TRP A 197 -1.21 -17.23 11.02
N VAL A 198 -0.28 -17.33 10.06
CA VAL A 198 0.56 -16.22 9.62
C VAL A 198 -0.28 -15.15 8.92
N ALA A 199 -1.32 -15.56 8.19
CA ALA A 199 -2.29 -14.66 7.57
C ALA A 199 -3.02 -13.81 8.61
N LEU A 200 -3.52 -14.47 9.66
CA LEU A 200 -4.22 -13.81 10.75
C LEU A 200 -3.29 -12.86 11.50
N LEU A 201 -2.07 -13.30 11.81
CA LEU A 201 -1.08 -12.45 12.46
C LEU A 201 -0.76 -11.22 11.60
N GLY A 202 -0.54 -11.41 10.30
CA GLY A 202 -0.34 -10.31 9.36
C GLY A 202 -1.51 -9.32 9.38
N MET A 203 -2.74 -9.80 9.35
CA MET A 203 -3.94 -8.95 9.41
C MET A 203 -4.03 -8.15 10.71
N VAL A 204 -3.72 -8.77 11.85
CA VAL A 204 -3.67 -8.11 13.16
C VAL A 204 -2.59 -7.02 13.18
N ILE A 205 -1.38 -7.32 12.67
CA ILE A 205 -0.28 -6.36 12.58
C ILE A 205 -0.66 -5.18 11.68
N PHE A 206 -1.23 -5.43 10.51
CA PHE A 206 -1.70 -4.37 9.60
C PHE A 206 -2.76 -3.51 10.27
N TYR A 207 -3.76 -4.11 10.91
CA TYR A 207 -4.81 -3.38 11.63
C TYR A 207 -4.26 -2.53 12.78
N ALA A 208 -3.33 -3.09 13.57
CA ALA A 208 -2.68 -2.38 14.67
C ALA A 208 -1.85 -1.19 14.15
N THR A 209 -1.10 -1.38 13.07
CA THR A 209 -0.30 -0.32 12.43
C THR A 209 -1.19 0.80 11.90
N MET A 210 -2.25 0.47 11.17
CA MET A 210 -3.22 1.46 10.67
C MET A 210 -3.87 2.24 11.82
N SER A 211 -4.23 1.54 12.90
CA SER A 211 -4.82 2.16 14.09
C SER A 211 -3.84 3.06 14.83
N ALA A 212 -2.55 2.68 14.90
CA ALA A 212 -1.50 3.49 15.51
C ALA A 212 -1.24 4.77 14.70
N ILE A 213 -1.20 4.68 13.36
CA ILE A 213 -1.08 5.84 12.47
C ILE A 213 -2.24 6.81 12.69
N ARG A 214 -3.48 6.30 12.73
CA ARG A 214 -4.66 7.14 12.97
C ARG A 214 -4.58 7.86 14.31
N LYS A 215 -4.26 7.14 15.39
CA LYS A 215 -4.09 7.73 16.73
C LYS A 215 -2.99 8.80 16.76
N HIS A 216 -1.88 8.56 16.06
CA HIS A 216 -0.81 9.55 15.96
C HIS A 216 -1.29 10.82 15.27
N TYR A 217 -2.02 10.69 14.15
CA TYR A 217 -2.57 11.86 13.45
C TYR A 217 -3.64 12.59 14.23
N ASP A 218 -4.49 11.87 14.97
CA ASP A 218 -5.50 12.49 15.84
C ASP A 218 -4.82 13.29 16.96
N ARG A 219 -3.77 12.76 17.59
CA ARG A 219 -2.98 13.48 18.61
C ARG A 219 -2.30 14.73 18.04
N VAL A 220 -1.66 14.63 16.88
CA VAL A 220 -1.01 15.78 16.24
C VAL A 220 -2.05 16.83 15.87
N ALA A 221 -3.23 16.42 15.40
CA ALA A 221 -4.31 17.35 15.07
C ALA A 221 -4.85 18.08 16.31
N GLU A 222 -4.92 17.41 17.45
CA GLU A 222 -5.27 18.03 18.75
C GLU A 222 -4.18 19.00 19.22
N GLU A 223 -2.91 18.64 19.07
CA GLU A 223 -1.76 19.46 19.53
C GLU A 223 -1.58 20.76 18.72
N ILE A 224 -1.85 20.71 17.41
CA ILE A 224 -1.77 21.89 16.53
C ILE A 224 -3.10 22.62 16.38
N ALA A 225 -4.15 22.18 17.09
CA ALA A 225 -5.46 22.80 16.99
C ALA A 225 -5.38 24.27 17.42
N ALA A 226 -5.75 25.17 16.51
CA ALA A 226 -5.78 26.58 16.83
C ALA A 226 -6.84 26.83 17.91
N PRO A 227 -6.51 27.57 18.98
CA PRO A 227 -7.50 27.94 20.00
C PRO A 227 -8.63 28.77 19.37
N GLU A 228 -9.86 28.56 19.82
CA GLU A 228 -11.06 29.22 19.27
C GLU A 228 -11.17 30.72 19.64
N GLY A 229 -10.23 31.24 20.42
CA GLY A 229 -10.20 32.63 20.86
C GLY A 229 -8.79 33.23 20.87
N PRO A 230 -8.65 34.52 21.24
CA PRO A 230 -7.36 35.19 21.33
C PRO A 230 -6.47 34.46 22.35
N SER A 231 -5.37 33.88 21.87
CA SER A 231 -4.35 33.22 22.70
C SER A 231 -3.05 34.03 22.68
N ASP A 232 -2.12 33.74 23.60
CA ASP A 232 -0.78 34.33 23.56
C ASP A 232 -0.08 34.12 22.20
N ASP A 233 -0.38 33.02 21.51
CA ASP A 233 0.12 32.73 20.15
C ASP A 233 -0.43 33.66 19.06
N SER A 234 -1.52 34.39 19.34
CA SER A 234 -2.11 35.40 18.44
C SER A 234 -1.51 36.80 18.63
N VAL A 235 -0.63 36.98 19.61
CA VAL A 235 0.03 38.26 19.89
C VAL A 235 1.05 38.54 18.78
N ARG A 236 0.92 39.70 18.15
CA ARG A 236 1.90 40.15 17.15
C ARG A 236 3.26 40.34 17.84
N PRO A 237 4.36 39.86 17.24
CA PRO A 237 5.69 40.16 17.73
C PRO A 237 5.86 41.68 17.88
N SER A 238 6.29 42.13 19.06
CA SER A 238 6.46 43.55 19.37
C SER A 238 7.64 44.17 18.62
N ARG A 239 8.63 43.35 18.24
CA ARG A 239 9.76 43.71 17.39
C ARG A 239 10.13 42.57 16.47
N VAL A 240 10.38 42.88 15.21
CA VAL A 240 10.89 41.97 14.20
C VAL A 240 12.31 42.39 13.85
N HIS A 241 13.27 41.47 14.03
CA HIS A 241 14.67 41.66 13.65
C HIS A 241 14.95 40.85 12.39
N SER A 242 15.23 41.53 11.27
CA SER A 242 15.55 40.89 10.00
C SER A 242 17.06 40.82 9.82
N VAL A 243 17.58 39.64 9.49
CA VAL A 243 18.99 39.43 9.18
C VAL A 243 19.13 38.94 7.75
N VAL A 244 19.97 39.59 6.96
CA VAL A 244 20.31 39.18 5.59
C VAL A 244 21.73 38.63 5.60
N LEU A 245 21.88 37.33 5.32
CA LEU A 245 23.20 36.70 5.22
C LEU A 245 23.87 37.08 3.91
N ILE A 246 25.08 37.63 3.98
CA ILE A 246 25.82 38.14 2.82
C ILE A 246 27.25 37.63 2.83
N SER A 247 27.60 36.88 1.80
CA SER A 247 28.98 36.48 1.54
C SER A 247 29.69 37.44 0.58
N LYS A 248 29.02 37.87 -0.49
CA LYS A 248 29.54 38.79 -1.51
C LYS A 248 28.46 39.74 -2.01
N ILE A 249 28.85 40.90 -2.54
CA ILE A 249 27.92 41.85 -3.17
C ILE A 249 27.69 41.44 -4.63
N HIS A 250 26.60 40.72 -4.87
CA HIS A 250 26.13 40.38 -6.22
C HIS A 250 24.69 40.88 -6.44
N ARG A 251 24.21 40.82 -7.70
CA ARG A 251 22.84 41.24 -8.05
C ARG A 251 21.76 40.57 -7.17
N PRO A 252 21.83 39.26 -6.87
CA PRO A 252 20.89 38.66 -5.92
C PRO A 252 20.94 39.24 -4.49
N THR A 253 22.12 39.60 -3.96
CA THR A 253 22.26 40.23 -2.63
C THR A 253 21.53 41.57 -2.58
N LEU A 254 21.71 42.40 -3.62
CA LEU A 254 21.03 43.69 -3.70
C LEU A 254 19.51 43.52 -3.80
N ARG A 255 19.03 42.50 -4.52
CA ARG A 255 17.61 42.15 -4.57
C ARG A 255 17.08 41.67 -3.22
N ALA A 256 17.86 40.85 -2.50
CA ALA A 256 17.51 40.37 -1.17
C ALA A 256 17.43 41.53 -0.16
N LEU A 257 18.37 42.47 -0.20
CA LEU A 257 18.34 43.69 0.62
C LEU A 257 17.14 44.57 0.28
N ALA A 258 16.85 44.78 -1.01
CA ALA A 258 15.68 45.54 -1.43
C ALA A 258 14.38 44.90 -0.93
N TYR A 259 14.28 43.56 -0.98
CA TYR A 259 13.14 42.82 -0.46
C TYR A 259 13.04 42.93 1.08
N ALA A 260 14.17 42.79 1.78
CA ALA A 260 14.22 42.91 3.24
C ALA A 260 13.81 44.32 3.71
N LYS A 261 14.19 45.37 2.98
CA LYS A 261 13.73 46.75 3.24
C LYS A 261 12.21 46.91 3.10
N LEU A 262 11.56 46.14 2.21
CA LEU A 262 10.11 46.18 2.04
C LEU A 262 9.36 45.54 3.22
N MET A 263 9.98 44.63 3.97
CA MET A 263 9.35 43.97 5.12
C MET A 263 9.14 44.91 6.33
N ARG A 264 9.74 46.11 6.34
CA ARG A 264 9.62 47.13 7.40
C ARG A 264 9.80 46.56 8.81
N SER A 265 10.80 45.72 8.99
CA SER A 265 11.19 45.22 10.31
C SER A 265 11.78 46.34 11.18
N ASP A 266 11.67 46.21 12.49
CA ASP A 266 12.18 47.19 13.47
C ASP A 266 13.69 47.37 13.35
N THR A 267 14.41 46.28 13.09
CA THR A 267 15.82 46.34 12.66
C THR A 267 16.04 45.49 11.42
N LEU A 268 17.01 45.92 10.61
CA LEU A 268 17.50 45.19 9.46
C LEU A 268 19.01 45.23 9.50
N GLU A 269 19.64 44.07 9.58
CA GLU A 269 21.10 43.93 9.63
C GLU A 269 21.56 42.96 8.54
N ALA A 270 22.66 43.29 7.89
CA ALA A 270 23.40 42.35 7.08
C ALA A 270 24.40 41.63 7.98
N LEU A 271 24.54 40.32 7.82
CA LEU A 271 25.51 39.54 8.57
C LEU A 271 26.40 38.80 7.59
N SER A 272 27.72 38.97 7.75
CA SER A 272 28.72 38.20 7.03
C SER A 272 29.51 37.32 7.99
N VAL A 273 29.75 36.06 7.59
CA VAL A 273 30.59 35.15 8.35
C VAL A 273 32.03 35.33 7.90
N ASN A 274 32.90 35.79 8.80
CA ASN A 274 34.31 36.00 8.51
C ASN A 274 35.06 34.65 8.46
N VAL A 275 35.23 34.13 7.26
CA VAL A 275 36.06 32.93 6.98
C VAL A 275 37.47 33.35 6.53
N ASP A 276 37.56 34.43 5.76
CA ASP A 276 38.82 35.06 5.34
C ASP A 276 38.80 36.56 5.72
N PRO A 277 39.73 37.02 6.57
CA PRO A 277 39.84 38.42 6.97
C PRO A 277 40.03 39.38 5.78
N ALA A 278 40.73 38.95 4.72
CA ALA A 278 40.97 39.78 3.55
C ALA A 278 39.69 39.98 2.72
N GLU A 279 38.92 38.90 2.49
CA GLU A 279 37.64 39.00 1.80
C GLU A 279 36.61 39.80 2.61
N THR A 280 36.57 39.64 3.93
CA THR A 280 35.64 40.37 4.81
C THR A 280 35.96 41.88 4.82
N LYS A 281 37.25 42.24 4.84
CA LYS A 281 37.67 43.63 4.74
C LYS A 281 37.27 44.23 3.38
N ALA A 282 37.52 43.52 2.28
CA ALA A 282 37.12 43.95 0.94
C ALA A 282 35.60 44.09 0.80
N LEU A 283 34.83 43.19 1.41
CA LEU A 283 33.37 43.27 1.45
C LEU A 283 32.89 44.52 2.19
N ARG A 284 33.48 44.82 3.35
CA ARG A 284 33.14 46.01 4.14
C ARG A 284 33.48 47.31 3.42
N GLU A 285 34.67 47.39 2.83
CA GLU A 285 35.08 48.55 2.02
C GLU A 285 34.15 48.75 0.81
N GLU A 286 33.78 47.66 0.12
CA GLU A 286 32.81 47.71 -0.98
C GLU A 286 31.41 48.14 -0.52
N TRP A 287 31.00 47.71 0.68
CA TRP A 287 29.72 48.05 1.30
C TRP A 287 29.61 49.54 1.61
N GLU A 288 30.64 50.09 2.25
CA GLU A 288 30.77 51.51 2.55
C GLU A 288 30.84 52.33 1.25
N ARG A 289 31.64 51.88 0.26
CA ARG A 289 31.77 52.57 -1.04
C ARG A 289 30.46 52.66 -1.81
N ARG A 290 29.58 51.66 -1.69
CA ARG A 290 28.26 51.65 -2.35
C ARG A 290 27.18 52.42 -1.59
N GLY A 291 27.48 52.90 -0.38
CA GLY A 291 26.52 53.64 0.45
C GLY A 291 25.30 52.80 0.81
N ILE A 292 25.48 51.51 1.08
CA ILE A 292 24.37 50.64 1.47
C ILE A 292 23.96 51.01 2.90
N ASP A 293 22.82 51.67 3.01
CA ASP A 293 22.20 52.11 4.27
C ASP A 293 21.57 50.95 5.08
N VAL A 294 22.33 49.88 5.28
CA VAL A 294 21.99 48.73 6.12
C VAL A 294 23.27 48.37 6.90
N PRO A 295 23.23 48.28 8.24
CA PRO A 295 24.37 47.84 9.04
C PRO A 295 24.89 46.48 8.56
N LEU A 296 26.22 46.33 8.47
CA LEU A 296 26.92 45.09 8.09
C LEU A 296 27.90 44.67 9.19
#